data_AF-A0A409Y9Y0-F1
#
_entry.id   AF-A0A409Y9Y0-F1
#
_cell.length_a   1.000
_cell.length_b   1.000
_cell.length_c   1.000
_cell.angle_alpha   90.00
_cell.angle_beta   90.00
_cell.angle_gamma   90.00
#
_symmetry.space_group_name_H-M   'P 1'
#
loop_
_entity.id
_entity.type
_entity.pdbx_description
1 polymer ?
#
loop_
_entity_poly.entity_id
_entity_poly.type
_entity_poly.pdbx_seq_one_letter_code
_entity_poly.pdbx_strand_id
1 'polypeptide(L)'
;MVKHANPTRQPFLPVELEMTIVKLLAQEISFPVTRKGCYLNLQLTAKRFREWYVAFTASASCRLIVGRVATHLYRVVFSNPIGSRPYPWASTAQAIKSFGRYTTHLCVCLSGGINEFTRTIEQCPNLENIEVWYSGVIQFDRFLITTSSLSKLKRLSLDRRLNPRQSELALRSPLFQNLTHLNILQDPAVWRVLPLCKSLTHLCIGTPEQDWLAHVHHITDKVHGCRSLRVLVALSQDTFGQVNYRDPRFILLDIDRPLNDWLNGANGDMDMWEFAELIVFARKNNYVNNPDSNRAVKKRTFDYRAFFNAAGQEWWLERYEERLANSKASVKSYA
;
A
#
# COMPACT_ATOMS: atom_id res chain seq x y z
N MET A 1 -51.51 -32.03 -16.62
CA MET A 1 -50.65 -31.21 -17.52
C MET A 1 -49.41 -30.77 -16.77
N VAL A 2 -48.26 -31.38 -17.08
CA VAL A 2 -46.96 -31.00 -16.50
C VAL A 2 -46.43 -29.82 -17.31
N LYS A 3 -46.23 -28.66 -16.68
CA LYS A 3 -45.58 -27.51 -17.33
C LYS A 3 -44.11 -27.85 -17.57
N HIS A 4 -43.73 -28.10 -18.81
CA HIS A 4 -42.33 -28.24 -19.20
C HIS A 4 -41.59 -26.92 -18.93
N ALA A 5 -40.56 -26.99 -18.08
CA ALA A 5 -39.68 -25.86 -17.79
C ALA A 5 -38.95 -25.44 -19.07
N ASN A 6 -38.93 -24.13 -19.32
CA ASN A 6 -38.34 -23.52 -20.51
C ASN A 6 -36.82 -23.80 -20.56
N PRO A 7 -36.29 -24.61 -21.49
CA PRO A 7 -34.92 -25.14 -21.45
C PRO A 7 -33.84 -24.13 -21.87
N THR A 8 -34.16 -22.84 -21.97
CA THR A 8 -33.28 -21.81 -22.55
C THR A 8 -32.59 -20.91 -21.53
N ARG A 9 -32.86 -21.06 -20.23
CA ARG A 9 -32.12 -20.31 -19.20
C ARG A 9 -30.98 -21.16 -18.68
N GLN A 10 -29.78 -20.95 -19.23
CA GLN A 10 -28.56 -21.40 -18.58
C GLN A 10 -28.59 -20.94 -17.12
N PRO A 11 -28.26 -21.80 -16.15
CA PRO A 11 -28.17 -21.38 -14.76
C PRO A 11 -27.08 -20.31 -14.65
N PHE A 12 -27.47 -19.12 -14.18
CA PHE A 12 -26.55 -18.05 -13.84
C PHE A 12 -26.41 -17.99 -12.32
N LEU A 13 -25.18 -18.02 -11.84
CA LEU A 13 -24.90 -17.71 -10.45
C LEU A 13 -24.98 -16.18 -10.26
N PRO A 14 -25.43 -15.70 -9.09
CA PRO A 14 -25.25 -14.31 -8.71
C PRO A 14 -23.78 -13.90 -8.84
N VAL A 15 -23.52 -12.67 -9.32
CA VAL A 15 -22.15 -12.18 -9.59
C VAL A 15 -21.27 -12.26 -8.35
N GLU A 16 -21.87 -12.08 -7.17
CA GLU A 16 -21.21 -12.15 -5.87
C GLU A 16 -20.72 -13.59 -5.57
N LEU A 17 -21.53 -14.60 -5.90
CA LEU A 17 -21.16 -16.01 -5.77
C LEU A 17 -20.11 -16.42 -6.80
N GLU A 18 -20.26 -15.97 -8.04
CA GLU A 18 -19.28 -16.21 -9.10
C GLU A 18 -17.90 -15.61 -8.73
N MET A 19 -17.88 -14.37 -8.22
CA MET A 19 -16.65 -13.74 -7.72
C MET A 19 -16.04 -14.49 -6.54
N THR A 20 -16.88 -15.07 -5.67
CA THR A 20 -16.40 -15.89 -4.56
C THR A 20 -15.71 -17.15 -5.09
N ILE A 21 -16.33 -17.86 -6.03
CA ILE A 21 -15.75 -19.05 -6.68
C ILE A 21 -14.41 -18.70 -7.36
N VAL A 22 -14.32 -17.58 -8.06
CA VAL A 22 -13.07 -17.15 -8.72
C VAL A 22 -11.98 -16.85 -7.69
N LYS A 23 -12.32 -16.25 -6.54
CA LYS A 23 -11.37 -16.01 -5.44
C LYS A 23 -10.82 -17.33 -4.88
N LEU A 24 -11.67 -18.33 -4.67
CA LEU A 24 -11.27 -19.66 -4.21
C LEU A 24 -10.35 -20.35 -5.23
N LEU A 25 -10.72 -20.32 -6.51
CA LEU A 25 -9.93 -20.95 -7.56
C LEU A 25 -8.58 -20.25 -7.76
N ALA A 26 -8.53 -18.92 -7.63
CA ALA A 26 -7.28 -18.19 -7.67
C ALA A 26 -6.33 -18.61 -6.52
N GLN A 27 -6.86 -19.09 -5.38
CA GLN A 27 -6.09 -19.53 -4.20
C GLN A 27 -5.34 -20.84 -4.42
N GLU A 28 -5.85 -21.67 -5.32
CA GLU A 28 -5.18 -22.90 -5.74
C GLU A 28 -4.13 -22.67 -6.84
N ILE A 29 -4.09 -21.49 -7.45
CA ILE A 29 -3.11 -21.15 -8.48
C ILE A 29 -1.79 -20.74 -7.82
N SER A 30 -0.81 -21.65 -7.84
CA SER A 30 0.57 -21.35 -7.45
C SER A 30 1.32 -20.66 -8.61
N PHE A 31 2.02 -19.57 -8.29
CA PHE A 31 2.79 -18.79 -9.27
C PHE A 31 4.31 -19.03 -9.16
N PRO A 32 5.05 -19.08 -10.29
CA PRO A 32 4.57 -18.83 -11.66
C PRO A 32 3.70 -19.98 -12.17
N VAL A 33 2.62 -19.64 -12.89
CA VAL A 33 1.72 -20.62 -13.50
C VAL A 33 2.53 -21.48 -14.46
N THR A 34 2.72 -22.76 -14.13
CA THR A 34 3.42 -23.68 -15.02
C THR A 34 2.50 -24.04 -16.19
N ARG A 35 3.02 -24.02 -17.42
CA ARG A 35 2.26 -24.32 -18.67
C ARG A 35 1.50 -25.67 -18.65
N LYS A 36 1.78 -26.56 -17.70
CA LYS A 36 1.34 -27.96 -17.70
C LYS A 36 0.33 -28.31 -16.59
N GLY A 37 0.06 -27.43 -15.62
CA GLY A 37 -0.84 -27.73 -14.50
C GLY A 37 -2.01 -26.75 -14.44
N CYS A 38 -3.15 -27.14 -15.01
CA CYS A 38 -4.46 -26.48 -14.92
C CYS A 38 -4.54 -25.06 -15.58
N TYR A 39 -5.47 -24.69 -16.47
CA TYR A 39 -6.89 -25.02 -16.56
C TYR A 39 -7.49 -24.72 -17.96
N LEU A 40 -7.36 -25.64 -18.92
CA LEU A 40 -8.22 -25.57 -20.12
C LEU A 40 -9.71 -25.65 -19.70
N ASN A 41 -10.02 -26.38 -18.62
CA ASN A 41 -11.37 -26.54 -18.10
C ASN A 41 -11.96 -25.27 -17.44
N LEU A 42 -11.14 -24.31 -16.95
CA LEU A 42 -11.64 -23.02 -16.43
C LEU A 42 -11.85 -21.97 -17.54
N GLN A 43 -11.10 -22.07 -18.64
CA GLN A 43 -11.37 -21.23 -19.81
C GLN A 43 -12.69 -21.62 -20.51
N LEU A 44 -13.19 -22.83 -20.26
CA LEU A 44 -14.36 -23.41 -20.93
C LEU A 44 -15.67 -23.26 -20.15
N THR A 45 -15.68 -22.85 -18.87
CA THR A 45 -16.89 -22.90 -18.04
C THR A 45 -17.77 -21.64 -18.05
N ALA A 46 -17.28 -20.46 -18.45
CA ALA A 46 -18.15 -19.31 -18.76
C ALA A 46 -17.37 -18.18 -19.47
N LYS A 47 -17.99 -17.51 -20.44
CA LYS A 47 -17.45 -16.28 -21.08
C LYS A 47 -17.07 -15.21 -20.04
N ARG A 48 -17.85 -15.08 -18.96
CA ARG A 48 -17.57 -14.19 -17.82
C ARG A 48 -16.34 -14.59 -17.02
N PHE A 49 -16.15 -15.89 -16.79
CA PHE A 49 -14.95 -16.39 -16.12
C PHE A 49 -13.70 -16.08 -16.97
N ARG A 50 -13.80 -16.20 -18.30
CA ARG A 50 -12.74 -15.75 -19.21
C ARG A 50 -12.50 -14.25 -19.13
N GLU A 51 -13.52 -13.39 -18.98
CA GLU A 51 -13.32 -11.94 -18.81
C GLU A 51 -12.60 -11.60 -17.49
N TRP A 52 -12.91 -12.29 -16.39
CA TRP A 52 -12.21 -12.13 -15.11
C TRP A 52 -10.81 -12.75 -15.10
N TYR A 53 -10.66 -13.91 -15.73
CA TYR A 53 -9.37 -14.58 -15.91
C TYR A 53 -8.48 -13.83 -16.91
N VAL A 54 -9.04 -13.22 -17.95
CA VAL A 54 -8.29 -12.36 -18.88
C VAL A 54 -7.78 -11.12 -18.14
N ALA A 55 -8.55 -10.54 -17.23
CA ALA A 55 -8.04 -9.50 -16.34
C ALA A 55 -6.87 -9.99 -15.47
N PHE A 56 -6.95 -11.22 -14.98
CA PHE A 56 -5.89 -11.88 -14.22
C PHE A 56 -4.64 -12.17 -15.07
N THR A 57 -4.78 -12.62 -16.33
CA THR A 57 -3.65 -12.87 -17.23
C THR A 57 -3.13 -11.61 -17.93
N ALA A 58 -3.95 -10.58 -18.11
CA ALA A 58 -3.52 -9.26 -18.56
C ALA A 58 -2.72 -8.58 -17.44
N SER A 59 -3.10 -8.80 -16.19
CA SER A 59 -2.28 -8.49 -14.99
C SER A 59 -0.98 -9.32 -14.94
N ALA A 60 -1.02 -10.61 -15.31
CA ALA A 60 0.19 -11.44 -15.42
C ALA A 60 1.08 -11.13 -16.64
N SER A 61 0.53 -10.45 -17.65
CA SER A 61 1.26 -9.99 -18.84
C SER A 61 1.89 -8.61 -18.61
N CYS A 62 1.51 -7.89 -17.53
CA CYS A 62 2.29 -6.79 -16.92
C CYS A 62 3.61 -7.35 -16.37
N ARG A 63 4.53 -7.69 -17.27
CA ARG A 63 5.90 -8.03 -16.90
C ARG A 63 6.60 -6.77 -16.38
N LEU A 64 7.05 -6.87 -15.12
CA LEU A 64 7.79 -5.92 -14.26
C LEU A 64 6.87 -5.01 -13.42
N ILE A 65 6.66 -5.17 -12.12
CA ILE A 65 7.21 -6.05 -11.06
C ILE A 65 6.00 -6.49 -10.24
N VAL A 66 5.45 -7.66 -10.53
CA VAL A 66 4.41 -8.29 -9.72
C VAL A 66 4.97 -9.64 -9.29
N GLY A 67 5.77 -9.61 -8.22
CA GLY A 67 6.15 -10.81 -7.50
C GLY A 67 4.93 -11.27 -6.68
N ARG A 68 4.56 -12.54 -6.84
CA ARG A 68 3.56 -13.29 -6.05
C ARG A 68 2.21 -12.59 -5.86
N VAL A 69 1.31 -12.74 -6.84
CA VAL A 69 -0.13 -12.57 -6.60
C VAL A 69 -0.65 -13.88 -6.03
N ALA A 70 -0.51 -14.03 -4.72
CA ALA A 70 -1.47 -14.81 -3.95
C ALA A 70 -2.70 -13.91 -3.69
N THR A 71 -3.67 -14.02 -4.60
CA THR A 71 -5.08 -14.14 -4.21
C THR A 71 -5.79 -12.99 -3.50
N HIS A 72 -5.77 -11.78 -4.05
CA HIS A 72 -6.79 -10.77 -3.73
C HIS A 72 -7.14 -9.94 -4.98
N LEU A 73 -8.01 -10.52 -5.81
CA LEU A 73 -8.24 -10.30 -7.25
C LEU A 73 -8.38 -8.87 -7.83
N TYR A 74 -8.44 -7.78 -7.07
CA TYR A 74 -8.62 -6.42 -7.64
C TYR A 74 -7.89 -5.32 -6.87
N ARG A 75 -6.82 -5.67 -6.14
CA ARG A 75 -6.24 -4.71 -5.18
C ARG A 75 -5.28 -3.70 -5.79
N VAL A 76 -4.63 -3.93 -6.93
CA VAL A 76 -3.57 -3.01 -7.41
C VAL A 76 -3.68 -2.75 -8.91
N VAL A 77 -3.75 -1.48 -9.29
CA VAL A 77 -3.62 -1.03 -10.69
C VAL A 77 -2.35 -0.19 -10.80
N PHE A 78 -1.59 -0.41 -11.88
CA PHE A 78 -0.42 0.37 -12.25
C PHE A 78 -0.67 1.21 -13.50
N SER A 79 -0.21 2.46 -13.47
CA SER A 79 0.05 3.25 -14.67
C SER A 79 1.55 3.44 -14.84
N ASN A 80 2.10 3.08 -15.99
CA ASN A 80 3.50 3.28 -16.47
C ASN A 80 4.63 3.35 -15.41
N PRO A 81 5.44 2.29 -15.21
CA PRO A 81 6.69 2.42 -14.47
C PRO A 81 7.67 3.34 -15.20
N ILE A 82 8.33 4.22 -14.43
CA ILE A 82 9.41 5.09 -14.92
C ILE A 82 10.51 4.23 -15.55
N GLY A 83 10.86 4.47 -16.81
CA GLY A 83 11.98 3.83 -17.51
C GLY A 83 11.68 2.53 -18.27
N SER A 84 10.47 1.97 -18.16
CA SER A 84 10.02 0.89 -19.06
C SER A 84 9.34 1.45 -20.31
N ARG A 85 9.42 0.73 -21.44
CA ARG A 85 8.71 1.08 -22.68
C ARG A 85 7.25 1.46 -22.37
N PRO A 86 6.69 2.51 -22.98
CA PRO A 86 5.33 2.97 -22.69
C PRO A 86 4.39 1.77 -22.79
N TYR A 87 3.85 1.38 -21.64
CA TYR A 87 2.87 0.31 -21.60
C TYR A 87 1.60 0.83 -22.27
N PRO A 88 0.90 0.05 -23.11
CA PRO A 88 -0.26 0.54 -23.83
C PRO A 88 -1.36 0.92 -22.83
N TRP A 89 -1.50 2.21 -22.55
CA TRP A 89 -2.47 2.79 -21.62
C TRP A 89 -3.91 2.30 -21.83
N ALA A 90 -4.26 1.95 -23.08
CA ALA A 90 -5.55 1.36 -23.43
C ALA A 90 -5.91 0.14 -22.55
N SER A 91 -4.94 -0.69 -22.16
CA SER A 91 -5.21 -1.84 -21.27
C SER A 91 -5.50 -1.40 -19.84
N THR A 92 -4.83 -0.36 -19.34
CA THR A 92 -5.03 0.16 -17.98
C THR A 92 -6.39 0.85 -17.86
N ALA A 93 -6.77 1.70 -18.82
CA ALA A 93 -8.07 2.36 -18.82
C ALA A 93 -9.23 1.34 -18.90
N GLN A 94 -9.08 0.27 -19.69
CA GLN A 94 -10.09 -0.79 -19.77
C GLN A 94 -10.18 -1.60 -18.46
N ALA A 95 -9.05 -1.87 -17.81
CA ALA A 95 -9.02 -2.53 -16.51
C ALA A 95 -9.70 -1.67 -15.43
N ILE A 96 -9.38 -0.38 -15.35
CA ILE A 96 -10.02 0.54 -14.39
C ILE A 96 -11.53 0.62 -14.67
N LYS A 97 -11.95 0.70 -15.94
CA LYS A 97 -13.38 0.70 -16.29
C LYS A 97 -14.10 -0.56 -15.83
N SER A 98 -13.41 -1.70 -15.88
CA SER A 98 -14.01 -3.01 -15.55
C SER A 98 -13.97 -3.29 -14.04
N PHE A 99 -12.95 -2.81 -13.34
CA PHE A 99 -12.64 -3.23 -11.97
C PHE A 99 -12.54 -2.12 -10.94
N GLY A 100 -12.53 -0.86 -11.36
CA GLY A 100 -12.28 0.29 -10.50
C GLY A 100 -13.17 0.32 -9.27
N ARG A 101 -14.47 0.00 -9.42
CA ARG A 101 -15.42 -0.05 -8.30
C ARG A 101 -15.05 -1.04 -7.19
N TYR A 102 -14.18 -2.00 -7.46
CA TYR A 102 -13.70 -3.00 -6.49
C TYR A 102 -12.28 -2.71 -5.99
N THR A 103 -11.59 -1.74 -6.60
CA THR A 103 -10.21 -1.40 -6.28
C THR A 103 -10.14 -0.68 -4.94
N THR A 104 -9.31 -1.22 -4.03
CA THR A 104 -9.05 -0.61 -2.71
C THR A 104 -7.63 -0.05 -2.59
N HIS A 105 -6.68 -0.51 -3.40
CA HIS A 105 -5.33 0.06 -3.44
C HIS A 105 -4.98 0.52 -4.86
N LEU A 106 -4.30 1.65 -4.99
CA LEU A 106 -3.92 2.19 -6.30
C LEU A 106 -2.50 2.70 -6.23
N CYS A 107 -1.66 2.24 -7.16
CA CYS A 107 -0.33 2.78 -7.37
C CYS A 107 -0.28 3.43 -8.76
N VAL A 108 -0.27 4.75 -8.82
CA VAL A 108 -0.37 5.49 -10.08
C VAL A 108 0.92 6.25 -10.36
N CYS A 109 1.52 6.03 -11.52
CA CYS A 109 2.48 6.98 -12.08
C CYS A 109 1.73 7.97 -12.98
N LEU A 110 1.76 9.25 -12.63
CA LEU A 110 0.97 10.30 -13.28
C LEU A 110 1.57 10.77 -14.62
N SER A 111 2.08 9.87 -15.47
CA SER A 111 2.67 10.28 -16.76
C SER A 111 1.67 10.99 -17.69
N GLY A 112 0.37 10.66 -17.65
CA GLY A 112 -0.68 11.35 -18.41
C GLY A 112 -1.29 12.56 -17.68
N GLY A 113 -0.68 12.98 -16.57
CA GLY A 113 -1.08 14.16 -15.81
C GLY A 113 -2.35 14.00 -14.97
N ILE A 114 -2.81 15.10 -14.39
CA ILE A 114 -3.89 15.08 -13.39
C ILE A 114 -5.26 14.67 -13.95
N ASN A 115 -5.55 14.93 -15.22
CA ASN A 115 -6.84 14.57 -15.82
C ASN A 115 -7.02 13.05 -15.94
N GLU A 116 -5.93 12.32 -16.15
CA GLU A 116 -5.93 10.86 -16.16
C GLU A 116 -6.12 10.29 -14.75
N PHE A 117 -5.46 10.91 -13.77
CA PHE A 117 -5.68 10.61 -12.36
C PHE A 117 -7.14 10.80 -11.96
N THR A 118 -7.73 11.95 -12.27
CA THR A 118 -9.13 12.25 -11.93
C THR A 118 -10.07 11.19 -12.48
N ARG A 119 -9.97 10.86 -13.77
CA ARG A 119 -10.79 9.79 -14.38
C ARG A 119 -10.58 8.42 -13.73
N THR A 120 -9.36 8.14 -13.26
CA THR A 120 -9.04 6.88 -12.57
C THR A 120 -9.70 6.84 -11.19
N ILE A 121 -9.58 7.91 -10.41
CA ILE A 121 -10.16 8.03 -9.07
C ILE A 121 -11.69 8.00 -9.12
N GLU A 122 -12.32 8.69 -10.07
CA GLU A 122 -13.78 8.67 -10.28
C GLU A 122 -14.33 7.24 -10.50
N GLN A 123 -13.52 6.35 -11.08
CA GLN A 123 -13.89 4.96 -11.31
C GLN A 123 -13.57 4.06 -10.11
N CYS A 124 -12.81 4.55 -9.13
CA CYS A 124 -12.34 3.80 -7.96
C CYS A 124 -12.82 4.42 -6.64
N PRO A 125 -14.14 4.44 -6.35
CA PRO A 125 -14.67 5.09 -5.14
C PRO A 125 -14.31 4.39 -3.82
N ASN A 126 -13.81 3.14 -3.88
CA ASN A 126 -13.52 2.32 -2.69
C ASN A 126 -12.04 2.33 -2.27
N LEU A 127 -11.26 3.30 -2.75
CA LEU A 127 -9.84 3.39 -2.43
C LEU A 127 -9.59 3.68 -0.95
N GLU A 128 -8.70 2.88 -0.36
CA GLU A 128 -8.22 2.96 1.01
C GLU A 128 -6.74 3.34 1.08
N ASN A 129 -5.98 2.98 0.04
CA ASN A 129 -4.55 3.22 -0.05
C ASN A 129 -4.16 3.72 -1.44
N ILE A 130 -3.54 4.90 -1.53
CA ILE A 130 -3.03 5.46 -2.78
C ILE A 130 -1.53 5.73 -2.65
N GLU A 131 -0.78 5.23 -3.62
CA GLU A 131 0.61 5.57 -3.88
C GLU A 131 0.67 6.37 -5.18
N VAL A 132 1.18 7.61 -5.12
CA VAL A 132 1.29 8.49 -6.30
C VAL A 132 2.74 8.77 -6.62
N TRP A 133 3.16 8.31 -7.79
CA TRP A 133 4.46 8.57 -8.36
C TRP A 133 4.30 9.59 -9.47
N TYR A 134 5.16 10.60 -9.51
CA TYR A 134 5.07 11.59 -10.56
C TYR A 134 6.40 12.27 -10.84
N SER A 135 6.68 12.50 -12.12
CA SER A 135 7.88 13.18 -12.58
C SER A 135 7.72 14.69 -12.79
N GLY A 136 6.49 15.23 -12.72
CA GLY A 136 6.21 16.67 -12.96
C GLY A 136 5.73 17.46 -11.74
N VAL A 137 5.16 18.65 -11.98
CA VAL A 137 4.50 19.50 -10.95
C VAL A 137 3.04 19.09 -10.81
N ILE A 138 2.66 18.54 -9.64
CA ILE A 138 1.27 18.10 -9.42
C ILE A 138 0.41 19.37 -9.31
N GLN A 139 -0.69 19.42 -10.08
CA GLN A 139 -1.73 20.42 -9.87
C GLN A 139 -2.48 20.08 -8.58
N PHE A 140 -1.90 20.45 -7.44
CA PHE A 140 -2.30 19.91 -6.14
C PHE A 140 -3.74 20.24 -5.79
N ASP A 141 -4.24 21.43 -6.13
CA ASP A 141 -5.64 21.81 -5.90
C ASP A 141 -6.61 20.83 -6.58
N ARG A 142 -6.31 20.42 -7.83
CA ARG A 142 -7.10 19.40 -8.55
C ARG A 142 -6.93 18.02 -7.93
N PHE A 143 -5.73 17.67 -7.46
CA PHE A 143 -5.49 16.43 -6.75
C PHE A 143 -6.36 16.34 -5.49
N LEU A 144 -6.42 17.40 -4.69
CA LEU A 144 -7.24 17.49 -3.48
C LEU A 144 -8.73 17.38 -3.78
N ILE A 145 -9.22 18.13 -4.77
CA ILE A 145 -10.62 18.06 -5.19
C ILE A 145 -10.96 16.62 -5.59
N THR A 146 -10.14 16.02 -6.44
CA THR A 146 -10.34 14.64 -6.93
C THR A 146 -10.41 13.64 -5.78
N THR A 147 -9.44 13.70 -4.86
CA THR A 147 -9.31 12.72 -3.78
C THR A 147 -10.22 12.99 -2.59
N SER A 148 -10.76 14.21 -2.45
CA SER A 148 -11.68 14.56 -1.36
C SER A 148 -12.95 13.72 -1.32
N SER A 149 -13.35 13.14 -2.46
CA SER A 149 -14.51 12.24 -2.58
C SER A 149 -14.26 10.84 -1.99
N LEU A 150 -13.00 10.47 -1.73
CA LEU A 150 -12.60 9.14 -1.26
C LEU A 150 -12.72 9.04 0.27
N SER A 151 -13.95 8.86 0.75
CA SER A 151 -14.25 8.77 2.19
C SER A 151 -13.56 7.60 2.92
N LYS A 152 -13.12 6.58 2.17
CA LYS A 152 -12.41 5.41 2.69
C LYS A 152 -10.89 5.57 2.69
N LEU A 153 -10.34 6.63 2.11
CA LEU A 153 -8.89 6.78 2.01
C LEU A 153 -8.26 6.91 3.40
N LYS A 154 -7.33 5.99 3.71
CA LYS A 154 -6.60 5.95 4.98
C LYS A 154 -5.11 6.12 4.81
N ARG A 155 -4.56 5.69 3.67
CA ARG A 155 -3.12 5.72 3.38
C ARG A 155 -2.87 6.53 2.10
N LEU A 156 -1.98 7.50 2.19
CA LEU A 156 -1.56 8.30 1.05
C LEU A 156 -0.04 8.42 1.03
N SER A 157 0.57 8.09 -0.09
CA SER A 157 1.98 8.35 -0.36
C SER A 157 2.16 9.27 -1.55
N LEU A 158 3.00 10.29 -1.36
CA LEU A 158 3.35 11.28 -2.36
C LEU A 158 4.88 11.37 -2.47
N ASP A 159 5.43 11.03 -3.64
CA ASP A 159 6.87 11.03 -3.91
C ASP A 159 7.45 12.43 -4.24
N ARG A 160 6.69 13.52 -4.07
CA ARG A 160 7.12 14.86 -4.54
C ARG A 160 6.86 16.00 -3.57
N ARG A 161 7.66 17.05 -3.76
CA ARG A 161 7.50 18.39 -3.17
C ARG A 161 6.12 18.93 -3.47
N LEU A 162 5.37 19.25 -2.42
CA LEU A 162 4.21 20.13 -2.54
C LEU A 162 4.72 21.58 -2.58
N ASN A 163 3.96 22.47 -3.21
CA ASN A 163 4.26 23.90 -3.10
C ASN A 163 3.88 24.35 -1.69
N PRO A 164 4.77 25.04 -0.93
CA PRO A 164 4.49 25.48 0.44
C PRO A 164 3.14 26.18 0.64
N ARG A 165 2.72 27.02 -0.32
CA ARG A 165 1.42 27.71 -0.25
C ARG A 165 0.23 26.75 -0.37
N GLN A 166 0.38 25.70 -1.18
CA GLN A 166 -0.64 24.68 -1.36
C GLN A 166 -0.66 23.71 -0.17
N SER A 167 0.50 23.44 0.46
CA SER A 167 0.63 22.53 1.59
C SER A 167 -0.24 22.93 2.79
N GLU A 168 -0.30 24.22 3.14
CA GLU A 168 -1.12 24.67 4.28
C GLU A 168 -2.62 24.52 4.02
N LEU A 169 -3.11 24.98 2.87
CA LEU A 169 -4.52 24.86 2.50
C LEU A 169 -4.94 23.40 2.37
N ALA A 170 -4.06 22.58 1.80
CA ALA A 170 -4.31 21.17 1.59
C ALA A 170 -4.46 20.38 2.88
N LEU A 171 -3.59 20.59 3.87
CA LEU A 171 -3.66 19.81 5.12
C LEU A 171 -4.88 20.19 5.98
N ARG A 172 -5.52 21.33 5.69
CA ARG A 172 -6.83 21.69 6.26
C ARG A 172 -8.00 20.98 5.55
N SER A 173 -7.75 20.34 4.40
CA SER A 173 -8.75 19.54 3.70
C SER A 173 -9.25 18.38 4.58
N PRO A 174 -10.56 18.05 4.52
CA PRO A 174 -11.11 16.84 5.15
C PRO A 174 -10.36 15.55 4.79
N LEU A 175 -9.71 15.51 3.62
CA LEU A 175 -8.88 14.39 3.19
C LEU A 175 -7.81 14.04 4.25
N PHE A 176 -6.98 15.00 4.63
CA PHE A 176 -5.86 14.79 5.55
C PHE A 176 -6.30 14.60 7.00
N GLN A 177 -7.50 15.05 7.35
CA GLN A 177 -8.09 14.83 8.67
C GLN A 177 -8.44 13.34 8.90
N ASN A 178 -8.70 12.60 7.83
CA ASN A 178 -9.07 11.18 7.87
C ASN A 178 -7.92 10.21 7.61
N LEU A 179 -6.78 10.72 7.12
CA LEU A 179 -5.59 9.91 6.87
C LEU A 179 -4.99 9.40 8.18
N THR A 180 -4.61 8.14 8.16
CA THR A 180 -3.91 7.47 9.26
C THR A 180 -2.44 7.25 8.92
N HIS A 181 -2.13 7.04 7.63
CA HIS A 181 -0.78 6.86 7.12
C HIS A 181 -0.49 7.90 6.05
N LEU A 182 0.63 8.60 6.19
CA LEU A 182 1.06 9.61 5.24
C LEU A 182 2.55 9.42 4.96
N ASN A 183 2.91 9.26 3.68
CA ASN A 183 4.28 9.25 3.22
C ASN A 183 4.53 10.48 2.35
N ILE A 184 5.37 11.41 2.81
CA ILE A 184 5.75 12.62 2.08
C ILE A 184 7.27 12.70 2.05
N LEU A 185 7.85 12.40 0.89
CA LEU A 185 9.30 12.24 0.80
C LEU A 185 10.08 13.55 0.73
N GLN A 186 9.46 14.66 0.34
CA GLN A 186 10.24 15.85 0.01
C GLN A 186 9.48 17.16 0.26
N ASP A 187 8.96 17.48 1.45
CA ASP A 187 8.45 18.85 1.66
C ASP A 187 8.57 19.35 3.11
N PRO A 188 9.60 20.14 3.45
CA PRO A 188 9.73 20.76 4.78
C PRO A 188 8.57 21.69 5.14
N ALA A 189 7.89 22.31 4.17
CA ALA A 189 6.79 23.22 4.46
C ALA A 189 5.57 22.48 5.02
N VAL A 190 5.33 21.25 4.57
CA VAL A 190 4.27 20.37 5.11
C VAL A 190 4.52 20.09 6.60
N TRP A 191 5.77 20.03 7.04
CA TRP A 191 6.09 19.58 8.38
C TRP A 191 5.54 20.50 9.48
N ARG A 192 5.42 21.80 9.21
CA ARG A 192 4.84 22.79 10.14
C ARG A 192 3.33 22.63 10.33
N VAL A 193 2.67 21.98 9.38
CA VAL A 193 1.21 21.85 9.35
C VAL A 193 0.74 20.40 9.56
N LEU A 194 1.64 19.43 9.65
CA LEU A 194 1.34 18.05 10.02
C LEU A 194 0.60 17.88 11.37
N PRO A 195 0.87 18.68 12.41
CA PRO A 195 0.09 18.61 13.65
C PRO A 195 -1.42 18.85 13.48
N LEU A 196 -1.84 19.46 12.37
CA LEU A 196 -3.26 19.62 12.03
C LEU A 196 -3.94 18.30 11.65
N CYS A 197 -3.19 17.25 11.29
CA CYS A 197 -3.73 15.95 10.89
C CYS A 197 -4.05 15.09 12.13
N LYS A 198 -5.25 15.27 12.70
CA LYS A 198 -5.61 14.69 14.01
C LYS A 198 -5.64 13.15 14.04
N SER A 199 -5.94 12.51 12.91
CA SER A 199 -6.01 11.04 12.80
C SER A 199 -4.68 10.40 12.40
N LEU A 200 -3.64 11.19 12.16
CA LEU A 200 -2.37 10.69 11.66
C LEU A 200 -1.66 9.86 12.73
N THR A 201 -1.49 8.57 12.46
CA THR A 201 -0.83 7.60 13.36
C THR A 201 0.53 7.16 12.84
N HIS A 202 0.71 7.21 11.52
CA HIS A 202 1.90 6.75 10.81
C HIS A 202 2.35 7.85 9.86
N LEU A 203 3.58 8.31 10.03
CA LEU A 203 4.19 9.30 9.18
C LEU A 203 5.51 8.75 8.65
N CYS A 204 5.69 8.84 7.34
CA CYS A 204 6.96 8.60 6.68
C CYS A 204 7.41 9.91 6.06
N ILE A 205 8.61 10.32 6.43
CA ILE A 205 9.27 11.48 5.86
C ILE A 205 10.47 10.99 5.08
N GLY A 206 10.64 11.54 3.89
CA GLY A 206 11.96 11.58 3.31
C GLY A 206 12.75 12.67 4.01
N THR A 207 14.05 12.48 4.07
CA THR A 207 14.92 13.33 4.87
C THR A 207 15.29 14.57 4.07
N PRO A 208 14.92 15.78 4.52
CA PRO A 208 15.34 17.01 3.87
C PRO A 208 16.74 17.41 4.29
N GLU A 209 17.27 18.34 3.53
CA GLU A 209 18.52 19.01 3.81
C GLU A 209 18.29 20.10 4.87
N GLN A 210 19.17 20.10 5.89
CA GLN A 210 19.23 21.01 7.04
C GLN A 210 18.01 20.96 7.99
N ASP A 211 18.28 21.04 9.31
CA ASP A 211 17.29 21.15 10.40
C ASP A 211 16.18 20.09 10.53
N TRP A 212 16.33 18.94 9.86
CA TRP A 212 15.30 17.89 9.90
C TRP A 212 14.94 17.41 11.32
N LEU A 213 15.91 17.41 12.23
CA LEU A 213 15.71 17.07 13.63
C LEU A 213 14.75 18.03 14.33
N ALA A 214 14.83 19.35 14.07
CA ALA A 214 13.94 20.34 14.67
C ALA A 214 12.49 20.08 14.27
N HIS A 215 12.27 19.68 13.02
CA HIS A 215 10.95 19.31 12.52
C HIS A 215 10.43 18.00 13.10
N VAL A 216 11.30 16.99 13.22
CA VAL A 216 10.94 15.73 13.89
C VAL A 216 10.59 15.99 15.36
N HIS A 217 11.34 16.84 16.06
CA HIS A 217 10.98 17.30 17.41
C HIS A 217 9.61 17.98 17.44
N HIS A 218 9.34 18.90 16.51
CA HIS A 218 8.04 19.58 16.44
C HIS A 218 6.88 18.60 16.20
N ILE A 219 7.03 17.67 15.26
CA ILE A 219 6.01 16.67 14.91
C ILE A 219 5.74 15.71 16.07
N THR A 220 6.79 15.34 16.79
CA THR A 220 6.72 14.38 17.91
C THR A 220 6.42 15.05 19.25
N ASP A 221 6.40 16.38 19.32
CA ASP A 221 6.10 17.11 20.54
C ASP A 221 4.75 16.67 21.14
N LYS A 222 4.72 16.49 22.47
CA LYS A 222 3.56 15.93 23.18
C LYS A 222 2.38 16.91 23.24
N VAL A 223 2.64 18.21 23.18
CA VAL A 223 1.63 19.25 23.41
C VAL A 223 1.12 19.80 22.07
N HIS A 224 2.06 20.15 21.19
CA HIS A 224 1.86 20.87 19.94
C HIS A 224 2.04 20.00 18.69
N GLY A 225 2.57 18.79 18.82
CA GLY A 225 2.80 17.87 17.69
C GLY A 225 1.58 17.03 17.30
N CYS A 226 1.83 15.99 16.50
CA CYS A 226 0.82 15.03 16.09
C CYS A 226 0.47 14.09 17.25
N ARG A 227 -0.59 14.41 18.01
CA ARG A 227 -0.98 13.66 19.23
C ARG A 227 -1.27 12.18 19.01
N SER A 228 -1.80 11.83 17.84
CA SER A 228 -2.13 10.44 17.48
C SER A 228 -0.93 9.66 16.93
N LEU A 229 0.23 10.31 16.74
CA LEU A 229 1.37 9.70 16.08
C LEU A 229 1.98 8.58 16.92
N ARG A 230 2.02 7.38 16.32
CA ARG A 230 2.53 6.14 16.89
C ARG A 230 3.86 5.71 16.26
N VAL A 231 4.02 5.97 14.97
CA VAL A 231 5.19 5.58 14.19
C VAL A 231 5.63 6.77 13.33
N LEU A 232 6.93 7.06 13.39
CA LEU A 232 7.59 8.04 12.54
C LEU A 232 8.75 7.35 11.83
N VAL A 233 8.64 7.18 10.52
CA VAL A 233 9.68 6.61 9.67
C VAL A 233 10.44 7.75 8.98
N ALA A 234 11.76 7.74 9.07
CA ALA A 234 12.64 8.49 8.18
C ALA A 234 13.27 7.50 7.20
N LEU A 235 13.11 7.72 5.89
CA LEU A 235 13.78 6.88 4.90
C LEU A 235 15.25 7.28 4.78
N SER A 236 16.15 6.32 4.99
CA SER A 236 17.58 6.52 4.85
C SER A 236 18.00 6.38 3.38
N GLN A 237 18.62 7.42 2.81
CA GLN A 237 19.33 7.33 1.54
C GLN A 237 20.84 7.29 1.80
N ASP A 238 21.39 6.15 2.25
CA ASP A 238 22.83 5.86 2.46
C ASP A 238 23.70 6.85 3.27
N THR A 239 23.17 8.01 3.67
CA THR A 239 23.87 9.18 4.20
C THR A 239 23.61 9.40 5.68
N PHE A 240 22.67 8.67 6.26
CA PHE A 240 22.41 8.75 7.68
C PHE A 240 23.47 7.92 8.41
N GLY A 241 24.48 8.61 8.92
CA GLY A 241 25.21 8.14 10.08
C GLY A 241 24.27 7.85 11.26
N GLN A 242 24.83 7.49 12.40
CA GLN A 242 24.01 7.27 13.59
C GLN A 242 23.28 8.57 13.99
N VAL A 243 21.96 8.59 13.83
CA VAL A 243 21.11 9.65 14.35
C VAL A 243 20.90 9.38 15.83
N ASN A 244 21.24 10.32 16.71
CA ASN A 244 20.91 10.22 18.12
C ASN A 244 19.56 10.91 18.40
N TYR A 245 18.44 10.18 18.24
CA TYR A 245 17.09 10.70 18.47
C TYR A 245 16.21 9.77 19.30
N ARG A 246 16.01 10.09 20.58
CA ARG A 246 15.50 9.16 21.60
C ARG A 246 13.99 8.86 21.59
N ASP A 247 13.19 9.42 20.68
CA ASP A 247 11.77 9.09 20.66
C ASP A 247 11.57 7.63 20.19
N PRO A 248 10.95 6.75 20.99
CA PRO A 248 10.80 5.34 20.63
C PRO A 248 9.93 5.12 19.38
N ARG A 249 9.14 6.12 18.97
CA ARG A 249 8.33 6.09 17.75
C ARG A 249 9.14 6.33 16.48
N PHE A 250 10.33 6.93 16.60
CA PHE A 250 11.17 7.29 15.46
C PHE A 250 12.00 6.10 14.99
N ILE A 251 11.92 5.78 13.71
CA ILE A 251 12.66 4.70 13.07
C ILE A 251 13.33 5.25 11.81
N LEU A 252 14.64 5.08 11.75
CA LEU A 252 15.38 5.26 10.52
C LEU A 252 15.33 3.94 9.74
N LEU A 253 14.67 3.93 8.59
CA LEU A 253 14.39 2.73 7.81
C LEU A 253 15.07 2.81 6.44
N ASP A 254 15.82 1.77 6.10
CA ASP A 254 16.42 1.62 4.77
C ASP A 254 15.54 0.66 3.93
N ILE A 255 15.08 1.15 2.78
CA ILE A 255 14.19 0.43 1.88
C ILE A 255 14.74 0.49 0.45
N ASP A 256 15.39 -0.59 0.01
CA ASP A 256 15.94 -0.72 -1.35
C ASP A 256 14.90 -0.52 -2.47
N ARG A 257 13.61 -0.85 -2.20
CA ARG A 257 12.54 -0.92 -3.22
C ARG A 257 11.18 -0.52 -2.62
N PRO A 258 10.88 0.78 -2.47
CA PRO A 258 9.63 1.27 -1.87
C PRO A 258 8.38 0.68 -2.51
N LEU A 259 8.38 0.46 -3.84
CA LEU A 259 7.24 -0.15 -4.52
C LEU A 259 6.98 -1.59 -4.10
N ASN A 260 8.03 -2.40 -4.00
CA ASN A 260 7.88 -3.79 -3.60
C ASN A 260 7.35 -3.89 -2.16
N ASP A 261 7.80 -2.97 -1.31
CA ASP A 261 7.32 -2.88 0.05
C ASP A 261 5.83 -2.51 0.13
N TRP A 262 5.41 -1.50 -0.63
CA TRP A 262 3.99 -1.13 -0.73
C TRP A 262 3.14 -2.29 -1.28
N LEU A 263 3.63 -3.00 -2.30
CA LEU A 263 2.95 -4.15 -2.87
C LEU A 263 2.77 -5.28 -1.88
N ASN A 264 3.76 -5.53 -1.01
CA ASN A 264 3.64 -6.52 0.05
C ASN A 264 2.43 -6.18 0.93
N GLY A 265 2.33 -4.93 1.39
CA GLY A 265 1.19 -4.48 2.20
C GLY A 265 -0.16 -4.62 1.50
N ALA A 266 -0.23 -4.24 0.21
CA ALA A 266 -1.46 -4.39 -0.58
C ALA A 266 -1.89 -5.87 -0.72
N ASN A 267 -0.92 -6.79 -0.74
CA ASN A 267 -1.14 -8.23 -0.83
C ASN A 267 -1.32 -8.92 0.54
N GLY A 268 -1.23 -8.19 1.65
CA GLY A 268 -1.34 -8.72 3.01
C GLY A 268 -0.04 -9.28 3.59
N ASP A 269 1.05 -9.21 2.84
CA ASP A 269 2.40 -9.42 3.36
C ASP A 269 2.86 -8.22 4.20
N MET A 270 3.95 -8.38 4.94
CA MET A 270 4.49 -7.31 5.78
C MET A 270 5.03 -6.16 4.93
N ASP A 271 4.43 -4.97 5.03
CA ASP A 271 4.97 -3.72 4.51
C ASP A 271 5.90 -3.03 5.52
N MET A 272 6.40 -1.83 5.18
CA MET A 272 7.25 -1.03 6.04
C MET A 272 6.52 -0.51 7.27
N TRP A 273 5.21 -0.27 7.18
CA TRP A 273 4.43 0.29 8.27
C TRP A 273 4.29 -0.72 9.39
N GLU A 274 3.86 -1.93 9.04
CA GLU A 274 3.71 -3.00 10.01
C GLU A 274 5.06 -3.41 10.61
N PHE A 275 6.12 -3.46 9.78
CA PHE A 275 7.47 -3.67 10.28
C PHE A 275 7.88 -2.59 11.29
N ALA A 276 7.62 -1.32 10.97
CA ALA A 276 7.94 -0.20 11.85
C ALA A 276 7.13 -0.25 13.16
N GLU A 277 5.84 -0.62 13.12
CA GLU A 277 5.04 -0.83 14.33
C GLU A 277 5.65 -1.89 15.25
N LEU A 278 6.13 -3.01 14.69
CA LEU A 278 6.80 -4.06 15.47
C LEU A 278 8.07 -3.54 16.14
N ILE A 279 8.88 -2.74 15.45
CA ILE A 279 10.09 -2.15 16.03
C ILE A 279 9.74 -1.15 17.14
N VAL A 280 8.75 -0.27 16.93
CA VAL A 280 8.28 0.66 17.98
C VAL A 280 7.76 -0.11 19.20
N PHE A 281 6.98 -1.18 18.97
CA PHE A 281 6.45 -2.02 20.04
C PHE A 281 7.58 -2.68 20.83
N ALA A 282 8.55 -3.29 20.15
CA ALA A 282 9.67 -3.95 20.81
C ALA A 282 10.50 -2.98 21.66
N ARG A 283 10.73 -1.75 21.18
CA ARG A 283 11.40 -0.69 21.96
C ARG A 283 10.63 -0.32 23.22
N LYS A 284 9.32 -0.10 23.11
CA LYS A 284 8.46 0.26 24.25
C LYS A 284 8.42 -0.83 25.33
N ASN A 285 8.63 -2.09 24.97
CA ASN A 285 8.59 -3.23 25.87
C ASN A 285 9.99 -3.75 26.27
N ASN A 286 11.07 -3.00 25.98
CA ASN A 286 12.45 -3.40 26.31
C ASN A 286 12.86 -4.77 25.72
N TYR A 287 12.39 -5.10 24.52
CA TYR A 287 12.74 -6.33 23.79
C TYR A 287 14.01 -6.20 22.94
N VAL A 288 14.57 -4.99 22.84
CA VAL A 288 15.76 -4.69 22.04
C VAL A 288 17.03 -4.77 22.89
N ASN A 289 18.13 -5.26 22.31
CA ASN A 289 19.42 -5.37 23.02
C ASN A 289 20.01 -4.02 23.42
N ASN A 290 19.74 -2.98 22.62
CA ASN A 290 20.18 -1.62 22.88
C ASN A 290 19.01 -0.65 22.59
N PRO A 291 18.22 -0.28 23.61
CA PRO A 291 17.05 0.59 23.43
C PRO A 291 17.42 2.01 22.98
N ASP A 292 18.62 2.48 23.31
CA ASP A 292 19.12 3.78 22.88
C ASP A 292 19.66 3.78 21.44
N SER A 293 19.77 2.61 20.82
CA SER A 293 20.22 2.49 19.44
C SER A 293 19.11 2.91 18.48
N ASN A 294 19.18 4.18 18.09
CA ASN A 294 18.48 4.74 16.92
C ASN A 294 19.23 4.43 15.61
N ARG A 295 19.91 3.28 15.59
CA ARG A 295 20.57 2.78 14.40
C ARG A 295 19.53 2.57 13.30
N ALA A 296 19.92 2.88 12.07
CA ALA A 296 19.14 2.54 10.89
C ALA A 296 18.82 1.04 10.92
N VAL A 297 17.54 0.71 10.77
CA VAL A 297 17.10 -0.67 10.62
C VAL A 297 16.94 -0.92 9.12
N LYS A 298 17.63 -1.92 8.60
CA LYS A 298 17.46 -2.36 7.21
C LYS A 298 16.44 -3.48 7.18
N LYS A 299 15.22 -3.23 6.67
CA LYS A 299 14.13 -4.22 6.69
C LYS A 299 14.52 -5.53 5.99
N ARG A 300 15.18 -5.42 4.84
CA ARG A 300 15.53 -6.58 4.00
C ARG A 300 16.57 -7.51 4.64
N THR A 301 17.53 -6.93 5.36
CA THR A 301 18.63 -7.65 6.01
C THR A 301 18.46 -7.63 7.53
N PHE A 302 17.22 -7.52 8.00
CA PHE A 302 16.95 -7.40 9.43
C PHE A 302 17.26 -8.72 10.12
N ASP A 303 18.30 -8.72 10.94
CA ASP A 303 18.65 -9.84 11.81
C ASP A 303 18.02 -9.63 13.19
N TYR A 304 16.86 -10.24 13.39
CA TYR A 304 16.12 -10.16 14.64
C TYR A 304 16.89 -10.75 15.83
N ARG A 305 17.80 -11.70 15.60
CA ARG A 305 18.61 -12.34 16.67
C ARG A 305 19.66 -11.38 17.20
N ALA A 306 20.26 -10.59 16.31
CA ALA A 306 21.20 -9.54 16.69
C ALA A 306 20.50 -8.33 17.32
N PHE A 307 19.28 -8.02 16.86
CA PHE A 307 18.56 -6.82 17.26
C PHE A 307 17.83 -6.96 18.61
N PHE A 308 17.20 -8.12 18.86
CA PHE A 308 16.40 -8.37 20.06
C PHE A 308 17.15 -9.18 21.13
N ASN A 309 16.77 -8.96 22.39
CA ASN A 309 17.18 -9.82 23.51
C ASN A 309 16.40 -11.14 23.49
N ALA A 310 16.69 -12.06 24.42
CA ALA A 310 16.07 -13.38 24.43
C ALA A 310 14.53 -13.33 24.42
N ALA A 311 13.92 -12.49 25.28
CA ALA A 311 12.47 -12.32 25.32
C ALA A 311 11.91 -11.72 24.02
N GLY A 312 12.62 -10.75 23.44
CA GLY A 312 12.23 -10.15 22.16
C GLY A 312 12.34 -11.12 20.97
N GLN A 313 13.31 -12.04 21.00
CA GLN A 313 13.44 -13.07 19.98
C GLN A 313 12.29 -14.07 20.03
N GLU A 314 11.89 -14.49 21.22
CA GLU A 314 10.73 -15.36 21.43
C GLU A 314 9.45 -14.69 20.97
N TRP A 315 9.19 -13.45 21.41
CA TRP A 315 8.06 -12.64 20.97
C TRP A 315 8.03 -12.45 19.44
N TRP A 316 9.18 -12.18 18.82
CA TRP A 316 9.26 -12.00 17.37
C TRP A 316 8.87 -13.27 16.61
N LEU A 317 9.35 -14.43 17.07
CA LEU A 317 9.01 -15.72 16.48
C LEU A 317 7.52 -16.02 16.60
N GLU A 318 6.93 -15.81 17.78
CA GLU A 318 5.49 -15.99 18.00
C GLU A 318 4.68 -15.15 17.01
N ARG A 319 5.02 -13.87 16.86
CA ARG A 319 4.34 -12.96 15.91
C ARG A 319 4.55 -13.35 14.46
N TYR A 320 5.76 -13.77 14.10
CA TYR A 320 6.06 -14.21 12.74
C TYR A 320 5.28 -15.48 12.39
N GLU A 321 5.20 -16.43 13.33
CA GLU A 321 4.42 -17.67 13.18
C GLU A 321 2.92 -17.40 13.12
N GLU A 322 2.38 -16.54 14.00
CA GLU A 322 0.98 -16.09 13.98
C GLU A 322 0.63 -15.52 12.59
N ARG A 323 1.52 -14.71 12.02
CA ARG A 323 1.34 -14.16 10.68
C ARG A 323 1.40 -15.21 9.58
N LEU A 324 2.34 -16.15 9.63
CA LEU A 324 2.39 -17.24 8.67
C LEU A 324 1.14 -18.12 8.78
N ALA A 325 0.63 -18.34 10.00
CA ALA A 325 -0.61 -19.05 10.25
C ALA A 325 -1.81 -18.28 9.69
N ASN A 326 -1.91 -16.96 9.92
CA ASN A 326 -2.98 -16.11 9.40
C ASN A 326 -2.93 -15.98 7.87
N SER A 327 -1.75 -15.89 7.28
CA SER A 327 -1.55 -15.93 5.83
C SER A 327 -2.05 -17.27 5.26
N LYS A 328 -1.77 -18.40 5.93
CA LYS A 328 -2.31 -19.71 5.54
C LYS A 328 -3.80 -19.89 5.86
N ALA A 329 -4.32 -19.27 6.93
CA ALA A 329 -5.70 -19.40 7.38
C ALA A 329 -6.65 -18.52 6.56
N SER A 330 -6.24 -17.32 6.17
CA SER A 330 -6.94 -16.51 5.15
C SER A 330 -6.98 -17.19 3.78
N VAL A 331 -6.11 -18.18 3.55
CA VAL A 331 -6.23 -19.10 2.40
C VAL A 331 -7.23 -20.24 2.67
N LYS A 332 -7.43 -20.66 3.93
CA LYS A 332 -8.33 -21.77 4.31
C LYS A 332 -9.76 -21.37 4.68
N SER A 333 -10.00 -20.22 5.32
CA SER A 333 -11.32 -19.80 5.84
C SER A 333 -12.31 -19.37 4.76
N TYR A 334 -11.92 -19.46 3.50
CA TYR A 334 -12.78 -19.23 2.36
C TYR A 334 -13.12 -20.53 1.62
N ALA A 335 -12.38 -21.63 1.86
CA ALA A 335 -12.76 -22.98 1.43
C ALA A 335 -13.93 -23.51 2.28
#